data_AF-A0A819TAF4-F1
#
_entry.id   AF-A0A819TAF4-F1
#
_cell.length_a   1.000
_cell.length_b   1.000
_cell.length_c   1.000
_cell.angle_alpha   90.00
_cell.angle_beta   90.00
_cell.angle_gamma   90.00
#
_symmetry.space_group_name_H-M   'P 1'
#
loop_
_entity.id
_entity.type
_entity.pdbx_description
1 polymer ?
#
loop_
_entity_poly.entity_id
_entity_poly.type
_entity_poly.pdbx_seq_one_letter_code
_entity_poly.pdbx_strand_id
1 'polypeptide(L)'
;LCCVTYTCTQQCEQSVDLARFDYHPDDDASQERCEVRKCCWRLPTQRTNFTKKHRTNFQDIGVPFCYYPSDFLTYSIVSNETTAFGQRIRIVISQTTFMPNDILDLTVDLIYETQ
;
A
#
# COMPACT_ATOMS: atom_id res chain seq x y z
N LEU A 1 18.08 -3.63 -23.53
CA LEU A 1 19.52 -3.66 -23.22
C LEU A 1 19.73 -3.19 -21.78
N CYS A 2 20.40 -4.05 -21.01
CA CYS A 2 21.22 -3.84 -19.82
C CYS A 2 20.72 -2.97 -18.63
N CYS A 3 20.58 -3.66 -17.49
CA CYS A 3 20.70 -3.12 -16.14
C CYS A 3 22.00 -2.34 -15.94
N VAL A 4 21.88 -1.12 -15.41
CA VAL A 4 22.98 -0.35 -14.80
C VAL A 4 22.40 0.36 -13.58
N THR A 5 22.67 -0.17 -12.38
CA THR A 5 22.61 0.52 -11.06
C THR A 5 21.57 1.64 -10.85
N TYR A 6 20.31 1.42 -11.19
CA TYR A 6 19.23 2.28 -10.67
C TYR A 6 18.81 1.73 -9.32
N THR A 7 19.16 2.44 -8.24
CA THR A 7 18.27 2.41 -7.07
C THR A 7 16.91 2.85 -7.60
N CYS A 8 15.96 1.92 -7.71
CA CYS A 8 14.56 2.26 -7.88
C CYS A 8 14.17 3.01 -6.59
N THR A 9 14.38 4.33 -6.61
CA THR A 9 13.98 5.22 -5.54
C THR A 9 12.46 5.25 -5.60
N GLN A 10 11.82 4.56 -4.67
CA GLN A 10 10.37 4.61 -4.51
C GLN A 10 9.93 6.08 -4.44
N GLN A 11 8.78 6.41 -5.01
CA GLN A 11 8.29 7.78 -4.99
C GLN A 11 7.76 8.14 -3.59
N CYS A 12 8.67 8.52 -2.70
CA CYS A 12 8.40 8.84 -1.30
C CYS A 12 8.13 10.32 -1.03
N GLU A 13 8.40 11.19 -2.01
CA GLU A 13 8.28 12.64 -1.84
C GLU A 13 6.85 13.16 -1.97
N GLN A 14 5.94 12.40 -2.58
CA GLN A 14 4.64 12.91 -3.03
C GLN A 14 3.53 12.84 -1.97
N SER A 15 3.70 12.11 -0.86
CA SER A 15 2.63 11.93 0.12
C SER A 15 2.68 12.99 1.24
N VAL A 16 1.66 13.83 1.32
CA VAL A 16 1.38 14.61 2.54
C VAL A 16 1.12 13.68 3.72
N ASP A 17 1.45 14.09 4.95
CA ASP A 17 1.31 13.26 6.15
C ASP A 17 -0.08 12.60 6.28
N LEU A 18 -1.16 13.32 5.96
CA LEU A 18 -2.54 12.83 6.03
C LEU A 18 -2.90 11.78 4.96
N ALA A 19 -2.13 11.70 3.88
CA ALA A 19 -2.37 10.74 2.79
C ALA A 19 -1.51 9.48 2.93
N ARG A 20 -0.70 9.37 4.00
CA ARG A 20 0.14 8.20 4.23
C ARG A 20 -0.71 7.04 4.75
N PHE A 21 -0.69 5.95 4.00
CA PHE A 21 -1.24 4.66 4.44
C PHE A 21 -0.14 3.86 5.12
N ASP A 22 -0.44 3.33 6.31
CA ASP A 22 0.52 2.56 7.12
C ASP A 22 0.85 1.22 6.44
N TYR A 23 2.14 1.01 6.15
CA TYR A 23 2.63 -0.23 5.54
C TYR A 23 3.07 -1.28 6.57
N HIS A 24 3.48 -0.83 7.75
CA HIS A 24 4.05 -1.69 8.78
C HIS A 24 3.30 -1.47 10.09
N PRO A 25 2.02 -1.92 10.15
CA PRO A 25 1.17 -1.70 11.33
C PRO A 25 1.66 -2.45 12.58
N ASP A 26 2.60 -3.38 12.44
CA ASP A 26 3.21 -4.12 13.55
C ASP A 26 4.09 -3.23 14.44
N ASP A 27 4.17 -3.57 15.74
CA ASP A 27 4.82 -2.76 16.79
C ASP A 27 6.35 -2.60 16.66
N ASP A 28 6.98 -3.28 15.71
CA ASP A 28 8.43 -3.36 15.54
C ASP A 28 8.92 -2.75 14.20
N ALA A 29 8.14 -1.81 13.67
CA ALA A 29 8.52 -1.02 12.50
C ALA A 29 9.86 -0.28 12.73
N SER A 30 10.82 -0.54 11.85
CA SER A 30 12.10 0.17 11.79
C SER A 30 12.34 0.69 10.37
N GLN A 31 13.22 1.69 10.24
CA GLN A 31 13.60 2.21 8.93
C GLN A 31 14.09 1.11 7.99
N GLU A 32 15.03 0.28 8.48
CA GLU A 32 15.59 -0.83 7.72
C GLU A 32 14.50 -1.81 7.23
N ARG A 33 13.59 -2.22 8.12
CA ARG A 33 12.51 -3.16 7.76
C ARG A 33 11.53 -2.54 6.76
N CYS A 34 11.25 -1.25 6.89
CA CYS A 34 10.39 -0.53 5.96
C CYS A 34 11.01 -0.47 4.55
N GLU A 35 12.27 -0.05 4.47
CA GLU A 35 12.97 0.16 3.19
C GLU A 35 13.30 -1.16 2.49
N VAL A 36 13.58 -2.23 3.23
CA VAL A 36 13.75 -3.59 2.67
C VAL A 36 12.48 -4.06 1.97
N ARG A 37 11.30 -3.72 2.51
CA ARG A 37 9.99 -4.02 1.90
C ARG A 37 9.60 -3.02 0.79
N LYS A 38 10.55 -2.22 0.32
CA LYS A 38 10.36 -1.18 -0.71
C LYS A 38 9.24 -0.21 -0.37
N CYS A 39 9.21 0.21 0.90
CA CYS A 39 8.32 1.26 1.38
C CYS A 39 9.07 2.47 1.94
N CYS A 40 8.34 3.56 2.10
CA CYS A 40 8.90 4.86 2.46
C CYS A 40 9.02 5.02 3.97
N TRP A 41 10.19 5.44 4.43
CA TRP A 41 10.41 5.82 5.83
C TRP A 41 10.64 7.32 5.96
N ARG A 42 9.71 8.03 6.62
CA ARG A 42 9.87 9.46 6.89
C ARG A 42 9.14 9.88 8.17
N LEU A 43 9.78 10.75 8.95
CA LEU A 43 9.12 11.42 10.06
C LEU A 43 7.95 12.30 9.56
N PRO A 44 6.81 12.32 10.28
CA PRO A 44 5.80 13.35 10.09
C PRO A 44 6.38 14.77 10.16
N THR A 45 5.80 15.67 9.38
CA THR A 45 6.18 17.08 9.26
C THR A 45 5.89 17.84 10.55
N GLN A 46 4.78 17.52 11.24
CA GLN A 46 4.43 18.11 12.53
C GLN A 46 4.72 17.16 13.68
N ARG A 47 5.42 17.68 14.70
CA ARG A 47 5.87 16.86 15.84
C ARG A 47 4.72 16.35 16.73
N THR A 48 3.58 17.03 16.72
CA THR A 48 2.35 16.61 17.40
C THR A 48 1.79 15.30 16.85
N ASN A 49 2.21 14.90 15.65
CA ASN A 49 1.76 13.69 14.98
C ASN A 49 2.72 12.50 15.19
N PHE A 50 3.77 12.68 16.00
CA PHE A 50 4.66 11.59 16.40
C PHE A 50 4.03 10.78 17.53
N THR A 51 3.60 9.56 17.26
CA THR A 51 3.21 8.62 18.31
C THR A 51 4.22 7.48 18.36
N LYS A 52 5.07 7.46 19.40
CA LYS A 52 5.88 6.30 19.76
C LYS A 52 5.02 5.35 20.60
N LYS A 53 4.50 4.30 19.95
CA LYS A 53 4.17 3.00 20.56
C LYS A 53 2.90 2.85 21.43
N HIS A 54 2.24 1.70 21.24
CA HIS A 54 1.12 1.09 21.94
C HIS A 54 -0.26 1.76 21.84
N ARG A 55 -1.04 1.29 20.86
CA ARG A 55 -2.45 1.60 20.67
C ARG A 55 -3.30 0.77 21.62
N THR A 56 -3.77 1.36 22.71
CA THR A 56 -4.96 0.85 23.42
C THR A 56 -6.22 1.57 22.95
N ASN A 57 -6.10 2.76 22.34
CA ASN A 57 -7.21 3.56 21.81
C ASN A 57 -6.92 4.08 20.38
N PHE A 58 -7.99 4.26 19.59
CA PHE A 58 -7.92 4.80 18.22
C PHE A 58 -7.39 6.24 18.16
N GLN A 59 -7.47 6.99 19.28
CA GLN A 59 -6.92 8.35 19.39
C GLN A 59 -5.39 8.40 19.33
N ASP A 60 -4.69 7.29 19.60
CA ASP A 60 -3.23 7.23 19.67
C ASP A 60 -2.58 6.81 18.33
N ILE A 61 -3.39 6.78 17.27
CA ILE A 61 -2.99 6.44 15.90
C ILE A 61 -2.39 7.67 15.22
N GLY A 62 -1.08 7.89 15.40
CA GLY A 62 -0.34 8.95 14.71
C GLY A 62 -0.03 8.65 13.24
N VAL A 63 0.58 9.61 12.57
CA VAL A 63 0.97 9.50 11.15
C VAL A 63 2.07 8.43 11.01
N PRO A 64 1.91 7.45 10.10
CA PRO A 64 2.85 6.34 9.99
C PRO A 64 4.21 6.82 9.47
N PHE A 65 5.26 6.27 10.08
CA PHE A 65 6.64 6.53 9.65
C PHE A 65 6.98 5.68 8.43
N CYS A 66 6.49 4.44 8.41
CA CYS A 66 6.57 3.51 7.29
C CYS A 66 5.27 3.52 6.49
N TYR A 67 5.31 3.93 5.22
CA TYR A 67 4.10 4.07 4.40
C TYR A 67 4.30 3.63 2.96
N TYR A 68 3.19 3.33 2.29
CA TYR A 68 3.19 2.95 0.87
C TYR A 68 3.68 4.10 -0.02
N PRO A 69 4.61 3.85 -0.96
CA PRO A 69 4.96 4.82 -1.98
C PRO A 69 3.82 5.02 -2.99
N SER A 70 3.82 6.15 -3.71
CA SER A 70 2.77 6.44 -4.71
C SER A 70 2.80 5.49 -5.91
N ASP A 71 3.96 4.92 -6.22
CA ASP A 71 4.19 3.93 -7.27
C ASP A 71 4.19 2.48 -6.74
N PHE A 72 3.59 2.24 -5.56
CA PHE A 72 3.50 0.89 -5.03
C PHE A 72 2.75 -0.04 -5.99
N LEU A 73 3.27 -1.25 -6.14
CA LEU A 73 2.69 -2.26 -7.01
C LEU A 73 1.28 -2.63 -6.54
N THR A 74 0.30 -2.47 -7.44
CA THR A 74 -1.10 -2.81 -7.20
C THR A 74 -1.65 -3.67 -8.32
N TYR A 75 -2.86 -4.20 -8.13
CA TYR A 75 -3.58 -4.92 -9.17
C TYR A 75 -3.95 -3.99 -10.33
N SER A 76 -3.89 -4.56 -11.53
CA SER A 76 -4.32 -3.92 -12.77
C SER A 76 -5.54 -4.64 -13.34
N ILE A 77 -6.44 -3.90 -13.97
CA ILE A 77 -7.62 -4.50 -14.63
C ILE A 77 -7.19 -5.15 -15.94
N VAL A 78 -7.44 -6.46 -16.06
CA VAL A 78 -7.12 -7.25 -17.25
C VAL A 78 -8.36 -7.45 -18.13
N SER A 79 -9.53 -7.63 -17.52
CA SER A 79 -10.80 -7.67 -18.24
C SER A 79 -11.93 -7.09 -17.40
N ASN A 80 -12.96 -6.59 -18.07
CA ASN A 80 -14.21 -6.14 -17.48
C ASN A 80 -15.36 -6.54 -18.41
N GLU A 81 -16.22 -7.42 -17.91
CA GLU A 81 -17.36 -7.98 -18.64
C GLU A 81 -18.67 -7.56 -17.96
N THR A 82 -19.62 -7.06 -18.74
CA THR A 82 -20.98 -6.83 -18.23
C THR A 82 -21.69 -8.16 -18.04
N THR A 83 -22.36 -8.32 -16.91
CA THR A 83 -23.20 -9.49 -16.60
C THR A 83 -24.67 -9.07 -16.51
N ALA A 84 -25.57 -10.04 -16.36
CA ALA A 84 -27.00 -9.74 -16.17
C ALA A 84 -27.31 -8.93 -14.90
N PHE A 85 -26.41 -8.94 -13.91
CA PHE A 85 -26.63 -8.33 -12.59
C PHE A 85 -25.53 -7.34 -12.20
N GLY A 86 -24.62 -6.99 -13.11
CA GLY A 86 -23.55 -6.03 -12.85
C GLY A 86 -22.33 -6.22 -13.72
N GLN A 87 -21.15 -6.33 -13.12
CA GLN A 87 -19.86 -6.45 -13.82
C GLN A 87 -19.01 -7.56 -13.22
N ARG A 88 -18.26 -8.27 -14.07
CA ARG A 88 -17.21 -9.22 -13.69
C ARG A 88 -15.87 -8.68 -14.15
N ILE A 89 -14.99 -8.39 -13.21
CA ILE A 89 -13.70 -7.74 -13.45
C ILE A 89 -12.60 -8.71 -13.05
N ARG A 90 -11.66 -9.00 -13.95
CA ARG A 90 -10.44 -9.73 -13.61
C ARG A 90 -9.31 -8.74 -13.34
N ILE A 91 -8.72 -8.83 -12.16
CA ILE A 91 -7.60 -7.99 -11.74
C ILE A 91 -6.37 -8.83 -11.44
N VAL A 92 -5.19 -8.38 -11.90
CA VAL A 92 -3.94 -9.13 -11.78
C VAL A 92 -2.81 -8.22 -11.32
N ILE A 93 -1.97 -8.72 -10.42
CA ILE A 93 -0.69 -8.13 -10.02
C ILE A 93 0.46 -8.96 -10.64
N SER A 94 1.44 -8.30 -11.26
CA SER A 94 2.43 -8.97 -12.13
C SER A 94 3.55 -9.70 -11.37
N GLN A 95 3.72 -9.40 -10.08
CA GLN A 95 4.77 -9.96 -9.23
C GLN A 95 4.28 -10.00 -7.77
N THR A 96 4.89 -10.88 -6.97
CA THR A 96 4.61 -10.96 -5.53
C THR A 96 5.10 -9.70 -4.81
N THR A 97 4.34 -9.26 -3.83
CA THR A 97 4.70 -8.25 -2.85
C THR A 97 5.47 -8.88 -1.68
N PHE A 98 5.73 -8.11 -0.63
CA PHE A 98 6.30 -8.62 0.62
C PHE A 98 5.25 -9.23 1.56
N MET A 99 3.97 -9.25 1.16
CA MET A 99 2.91 -9.88 1.93
C MET A 99 2.94 -11.40 1.76
N PRO A 100 2.70 -12.18 2.82
CA PRO A 100 2.67 -13.62 2.73
C PRO A 100 1.44 -14.08 1.93
N ASN A 101 1.63 -15.06 1.05
CA ASN A 101 0.56 -15.73 0.31
C ASN A 101 -0.26 -14.80 -0.61
N ASP A 102 0.42 -13.94 -1.38
CA ASP A 102 -0.25 -13.11 -2.38
C ASP A 102 -1.08 -13.94 -3.37
N ILE A 103 -2.32 -13.51 -3.61
CA ILE A 103 -3.22 -14.09 -4.61
C ILE A 103 -3.14 -13.24 -5.88
N LEU A 104 -2.33 -13.68 -6.85
CA LEU A 104 -1.93 -12.80 -7.94
C LEU A 104 -3.03 -12.49 -8.97
N ASP A 105 -4.09 -13.31 -9.01
CA ASP A 105 -5.16 -13.24 -10.00
C ASP A 105 -6.51 -13.38 -9.29
N LEU A 106 -7.31 -12.32 -9.36
CA LEU A 106 -8.59 -12.21 -8.66
C LEU A 106 -9.71 -11.92 -9.65
N THR A 107 -10.87 -12.50 -9.37
CA THR A 107 -12.14 -12.13 -10.01
C THR A 107 -12.98 -11.33 -9.03
N VAL A 108 -13.36 -10.12 -9.43
CA VAL A 108 -14.24 -9.22 -8.68
C VAL A 108 -15.60 -9.20 -9.37
N ASP A 109 -16.63 -9.63 -8.66
CA ASP A 109 -18.02 -9.52 -9.10
C ASP A 109 -18.66 -8.30 -8.43
N LEU A 110 -18.95 -7.27 -9.22
CA LEU A 110 -19.73 -6.10 -8.80
C LEU A 110 -21.20 -6.37 -9.11
N ILE A 111 -22.04 -6.43 -8.07
CA ILE A 111 -23.46 -6.77 -8.17
C ILE A 111 -24.31 -5.54 -7.85
N TYR A 112 -25.28 -5.23 -8.71
CA TYR A 112 -26.24 -4.14 -8.52
C TYR A 112 -27.52 -4.68 -7.87
N GLU A 113 -27.53 -4.74 -6.54
CA GLU A 113 -28.66 -5.31 -5.80
C GLU A 113 -29.86 -4.35 -5.75
N THR A 114 -29.62 -3.04 -5.69
CA THR A 114 -30.66 -2.01 -5.61
C THR A 114 -30.34 -0.82 -6.50
N GLN A 115 -31.34 0.05 -6.70
CA GLN A 115 -31.17 1.38 -7.29
C GLN A 115 -30.57 2.36 -6.27
#